data_AF-A0A2R6RY08-F1
#
_entry.id   AF-A0A2R6RY08-F1
#
_cell.length_a   1.000
_cell.length_b   1.000
_cell.length_c   1.000
_cell.angle_alpha   90.00
_cell.angle_beta   90.00
_cell.angle_gamma   90.00
#
_symmetry.space_group_name_H-M   'P 1'
#
loop_
_entity.id
_entity.type
_entity.pdbx_description
1 polymer ?
#
loop_
_entity_poly.entity_id
_entity_poly.type
_entity_poly.pdbx_seq_one_letter_code
_entity_poly.pdbx_strand_id
1 'polypeptide(L)'
;MDRISSTTLLPESFAGARDDITEQIVLVWGQIKAPLIVPLLRLAILLCLAMSLMLFIERVYIGVVITLVKFFGRKPEKRYRWEPIKDDLEVGNLAYPMVLVQIPMYNEKEVYQLSIGAACGLSWPSDRIIIQVLDDSTDPIIKDMVELECQRWASKGINIKYEIRDNRNGYKAGALKEGMKREYVKQCDYVAIFDADFQPEPDFLWRTIPFLLHNPELALVQARWKFVNSDECLMTRMQEMSLDYHFTVEQEVGSSTYAFFGFNGTAGVWRIAAINEAGGWKDRTTVEDMDLAVRASLKGWKFLYLGSLKVKNELPSTFKAYRYQQHRWSCGPANLFRKMAMEIITNNRVTMWKKVHVIYSFFMVRKIVAHIVTFVFYCVVLPATVLVPEVEVPKWAAVYIPSIITILNAVGTPRSLHLLVFWILFENVMSLHRTKATFIGLLEAGRVNEWIVTEKLGDALKTKAAAKAHKRPRFRIGERIHLLELGTGLYLFFCGCYDIAFGKNHYFIYLFIQAMAFFIIGFGYVGTFVPNS
;
A
#
# COMPACT_ATOMS: atom_id res chain seq x y z
N MET A 1 25.56 76.05 -2.91
CA MET A 1 24.55 75.99 -1.84
C MET A 1 23.91 74.61 -1.86
N ASP A 2 24.65 73.70 -1.22
CA ASP A 2 24.29 72.55 -0.39
C ASP A 2 23.08 71.66 -0.70
N ARG A 3 23.44 70.39 -0.97
CA ARG A 3 22.65 69.18 -0.79
C ARG A 3 22.32 68.98 0.69
N ILE A 4 21.06 68.75 1.01
CA ILE A 4 20.62 68.33 2.34
C ILE A 4 20.78 66.80 2.45
N SER A 5 21.69 66.41 3.34
CA SER A 5 21.83 65.07 3.91
C SER A 5 20.73 64.84 4.94
N SER A 6 20.10 63.66 4.92
CA SER A 6 19.38 63.13 6.07
C SER A 6 19.92 61.74 6.39
N THR A 7 21.06 61.74 7.07
CA THR A 7 21.57 60.60 7.83
C THR A 7 20.62 60.36 9.01
N THR A 8 19.75 59.36 8.93
CA THR A 8 19.02 58.86 10.10
C THR A 8 19.92 57.92 10.88
N LEU A 9 20.44 58.44 11.98
CA LEU A 9 21.15 57.74 13.04
C LEU A 9 20.32 56.56 13.58
N LEU A 10 20.77 55.34 13.31
CA LEU A 10 20.54 54.23 14.23
C LEU A 10 21.65 54.30 15.31
N PRO A 11 21.35 54.15 16.60
CA PRO A 11 22.37 54.20 17.65
C PRO A 11 23.37 53.05 17.47
N GLU A 12 24.67 53.34 17.43
CA GLU A 12 25.77 52.36 17.34
C GLU A 12 25.71 51.27 18.44
N SER A 13 25.04 51.56 19.57
CA SER A 13 24.81 50.62 20.67
C SER A 13 23.89 49.45 20.32
N PHE A 14 22.99 49.60 19.34
CA PHE A 14 22.11 48.50 18.87
C PHE A 14 22.78 47.63 17.80
N ALA A 15 23.79 48.15 17.09
CA ALA A 15 24.59 47.36 16.15
C ALA A 15 25.55 46.43 16.90
N GLY A 16 26.29 46.96 17.88
CA GLY A 16 27.23 46.17 18.70
C GLY A 16 26.58 45.06 19.53
N ALA A 17 25.38 45.30 20.09
CA ALA A 17 24.65 44.26 20.82
C ALA A 17 24.11 43.14 19.90
N ARG A 18 23.80 43.46 18.64
CA ARG A 18 23.33 42.50 17.64
C ARG A 18 24.48 41.65 17.10
N ASP A 19 25.66 42.25 16.93
CA ASP A 19 26.88 41.55 16.53
C ASP A 19 27.39 40.64 17.65
N ASP A 20 27.37 41.08 18.92
CA ASP A 20 27.76 40.25 20.08
C ASP A 20 26.82 39.05 20.30
N ILE A 21 25.51 39.23 20.16
CA ILE A 21 24.55 38.10 20.18
C ILE A 21 24.79 37.15 18.99
N THR A 22 25.10 37.68 17.82
CA THR A 22 25.36 36.86 16.61
C THR A 22 26.66 36.08 16.77
N GLU A 23 27.72 36.69 17.29
CA GLU A 23 28.99 36.03 17.60
C GLU A 23 28.82 34.97 18.68
N GLN A 24 28.08 35.26 19.76
CA GLN A 24 27.77 34.28 20.81
C GLN A 24 26.97 33.10 20.26
N ILE A 25 25.98 33.33 19.38
CA ILE A 25 25.23 32.27 18.71
C ILE A 25 26.15 31.45 17.80
N VAL A 26 27.06 32.07 17.04
CA VAL A 26 28.02 31.37 16.18
C VAL A 26 29.01 30.55 17.01
N LEU A 27 29.44 31.04 18.17
CA LEU A 27 30.39 30.37 19.06
C LEU A 27 29.72 29.19 19.78
N VAL A 28 28.50 29.36 20.30
CA VAL A 28 27.67 28.28 20.87
C VAL A 28 27.31 27.26 19.78
N TRP A 29 26.98 27.70 18.58
CA TRP A 29 26.75 26.82 17.43
C TRP A 29 28.01 26.03 17.09
N GLY A 30 29.19 26.65 17.07
CA GLY A 30 30.47 25.96 16.88
C GLY A 30 30.78 24.92 17.97
N GLN A 31 30.50 25.24 19.23
CA GLN A 31 30.71 24.37 20.38
C GLN A 31 29.73 23.18 20.43
N ILE A 32 28.51 23.31 19.92
CA ILE A 32 27.52 22.21 19.85
C ILE A 32 27.69 21.40 18.55
N LYS A 33 27.97 22.08 17.43
CA LYS A 33 28.01 21.48 16.10
C LYS A 33 29.11 20.43 15.97
N ALA A 34 30.34 20.77 16.37
CA ALA A 34 31.51 19.91 16.18
C ALA A 34 31.47 18.60 17.01
N PRO A 35 31.16 18.61 18.32
CA PRO A 35 31.17 17.39 19.12
C PRO A 35 29.88 16.58 19.08
N LEU A 36 28.72 17.17 18.72
CA LEU A 36 27.42 16.49 18.79
C LEU A 36 26.75 16.33 17.43
N ILE A 37 26.53 17.43 16.69
CA ILE A 37 25.74 17.39 15.45
C ILE A 37 26.48 16.62 14.35
N VAL A 38 27.77 16.90 14.14
CA VAL A 38 28.59 16.24 13.12
C VAL A 38 28.64 14.71 13.30
N PRO A 39 28.99 14.14 14.47
CA PRO A 39 29.03 12.69 14.63
C PRO A 39 27.64 12.04 14.52
N LEU A 40 26.58 12.66 15.05
CA LEU A 40 25.21 12.16 14.90
C LEU A 40 24.77 12.14 13.44
N LEU A 41 25.07 13.19 12.68
CA LEU A 41 24.74 13.26 11.26
C LEU A 41 25.56 12.24 10.44
N ARG A 42 26.84 12.04 10.76
CA ARG A 42 27.67 10.99 10.15
C ARG A 42 27.11 9.59 10.41
N LEU A 43 26.68 9.33 11.64
CA LEU A 43 26.02 8.06 11.98
C LEU A 43 24.70 7.89 11.22
N ALA A 44 23.86 8.94 11.18
CA ALA A 44 22.60 8.92 10.44
C ALA A 44 22.81 8.65 8.95
N ILE A 45 23.85 9.24 8.34
CA ILE A 45 24.25 8.96 6.95
C ILE A 45 24.66 7.50 6.82
N LEU A 46 25.56 6.99 7.67
CA LEU A 46 26.02 5.60 7.59
C LEU A 46 24.84 4.61 7.65
N LEU A 47 23.88 4.85 8.55
CA LEU A 47 22.66 4.05 8.63
C LEU A 47 21.81 4.16 7.36
N CYS A 48 21.63 5.38 6.83
CA CYS A 48 20.89 5.60 5.57
C CYS A 48 21.58 4.98 4.35
N LEU A 49 22.92 4.98 4.32
CA LEU A 49 23.71 4.34 3.26
C LEU A 49 23.55 2.82 3.30
N ALA A 50 23.65 2.21 4.48
CA ALA A 50 23.43 0.78 4.66
C ALA A 50 22.00 0.38 4.24
N MET A 51 20.99 1.12 4.71
CA MET A 51 19.59 0.92 4.32
C MET A 51 19.35 1.11 2.81
N SER A 52 19.95 2.14 2.20
CA SER A 52 19.86 2.40 0.77
C SER A 52 20.49 1.27 -0.04
N LEU A 53 21.64 0.74 0.41
CA LEU A 53 22.29 -0.39 -0.24
C LEU A 53 21.46 -1.67 -0.12
N MET A 54 20.87 -1.95 1.05
CA MET A 54 19.95 -3.08 1.24
C MET A 54 18.77 -3.00 0.27
N LEU A 55 18.13 -1.82 0.18
CA LEU A 55 17.02 -1.59 -0.74
C LEU A 55 17.46 -1.73 -2.20
N PHE A 56 18.63 -1.20 -2.55
CA PHE A 56 19.18 -1.30 -3.90
C PHE A 56 19.42 -2.75 -4.32
N ILE A 57 20.09 -3.54 -3.47
CA ILE A 57 20.35 -4.96 -3.73
C ILE A 57 19.04 -5.72 -3.94
N GLU A 58 18.03 -5.49 -3.10
CA GLU A 58 16.71 -6.11 -3.24
C GLU A 58 16.04 -5.73 -4.58
N ARG A 59 16.09 -4.44 -4.97
CA ARG A 59 15.50 -3.96 -6.23
C ARG A 59 16.21 -4.57 -7.44
N VAL A 60 17.55 -4.64 -7.42
CA VAL A 60 18.33 -5.29 -8.48
C VAL A 60 18.02 -6.78 -8.55
N TYR A 61 17.98 -7.48 -7.41
CA TYR A 61 17.62 -8.90 -7.34
C TYR A 61 16.24 -9.15 -7.97
N ILE A 62 15.22 -8.41 -7.56
CA ILE A 62 13.86 -8.50 -8.09
C ILE A 62 13.86 -8.22 -9.61
N GLY A 63 14.56 -7.18 -10.05
CA GLY A 63 14.70 -6.81 -11.47
C GLY A 63 15.35 -7.90 -12.33
N VAL A 64 16.41 -8.53 -11.82
CA VAL A 64 17.07 -9.66 -12.50
C VAL A 64 16.13 -10.85 -12.57
N VAL A 65 15.50 -11.24 -11.45
CA VAL A 65 14.60 -12.39 -11.41
C VAL A 65 13.43 -12.22 -12.37
N ILE A 66 12.74 -11.08 -12.36
CA ILE A 66 11.59 -10.88 -13.25
C ILE A 66 12.02 -10.92 -14.72
N THR A 67 13.21 -10.41 -15.05
CA THR A 67 13.77 -10.47 -16.39
C THR A 67 14.02 -11.92 -16.81
N LEU A 68 14.62 -12.74 -15.94
CA LEU A 68 14.83 -14.17 -16.20
C LEU A 68 13.52 -14.94 -16.32
N VAL A 69 12.54 -14.68 -15.45
CA VAL A 69 11.21 -15.31 -15.50
C VAL A 69 10.52 -15.03 -16.83
N LYS A 70 10.58 -13.77 -17.31
CA LYS A 70 10.03 -13.37 -18.61
C LYS A 70 10.82 -13.97 -19.78
N PHE A 71 12.16 -13.92 -19.73
CA PHE A 71 13.04 -14.44 -20.78
C PHE A 71 12.89 -15.95 -20.98
N PHE A 72 12.84 -16.73 -19.90
CA PHE A 72 12.61 -18.18 -19.96
C PHE A 72 11.13 -18.58 -20.13
N GLY A 73 10.22 -17.60 -20.20
CA GLY A 73 8.79 -17.84 -20.37
C GLY A 73 8.20 -18.77 -19.31
N ARG A 74 8.60 -18.61 -18.03
CA ARG A 74 8.15 -19.41 -16.88
C ARG A 74 6.73 -19.02 -16.45
N LYS A 75 5.76 -19.21 -17.36
CA LYS A 75 4.34 -18.92 -17.10
C LYS A 75 3.79 -19.80 -15.96
N PRO A 76 2.77 -19.34 -15.21
CA PRO A 76 2.08 -20.13 -14.20
C PRO A 76 1.73 -21.56 -14.64
N GLU A 77 1.21 -21.73 -15.86
CA GLU A 77 0.76 -23.00 -16.45
C GLU A 77 1.92 -23.97 -16.74
N LYS A 78 3.17 -23.48 -16.82
CA LYS A 78 4.36 -24.32 -16.95
C LYS A 78 4.94 -24.74 -15.59
N ARG A 79 4.63 -23.98 -14.53
CA ARG A 79 5.12 -24.23 -13.17
C ARG A 79 4.17 -25.11 -12.36
N TYR A 80 2.88 -24.99 -12.64
CA TYR A 80 1.81 -25.70 -11.98
C TYR A 80 0.88 -26.31 -13.02
N ARG A 81 0.34 -27.48 -12.71
CA ARG A 81 -0.58 -28.18 -13.61
C ARG A 81 -1.86 -27.37 -13.74
N TRP A 82 -2.21 -27.03 -14.97
CA TRP A 82 -3.48 -26.39 -15.30
C TRP A 82 -4.14 -27.17 -16.42
N GLU A 83 -5.28 -27.77 -16.12
CA GLU A 83 -6.11 -28.48 -17.07
C GLU A 83 -7.56 -28.13 -16.79
N PRO A 84 -8.37 -27.80 -17.81
CA PRO A 84 -9.78 -27.54 -17.61
C PRO A 84 -10.45 -28.76 -16.95
N ILE A 85 -11.37 -28.48 -16.03
CA ILE A 85 -12.22 -29.53 -15.45
C ILE A 85 -13.06 -30.07 -16.61
N LYS A 86 -12.95 -31.37 -16.88
CA LYS A 86 -13.74 -32.00 -17.94
C LYS A 86 -15.14 -32.26 -17.42
N ASP A 87 -16.14 -31.96 -18.24
CA ASP A 87 -17.49 -32.40 -17.98
C ASP A 87 -17.53 -33.92 -18.07
N ASP A 88 -17.74 -34.54 -16.93
CA ASP A 88 -18.01 -35.96 -16.83
C ASP A 88 -19.53 -36.15 -16.78
N LEU A 89 -20.11 -36.79 -17.79
CA LEU A 89 -21.55 -36.98 -17.87
C LEU A 89 -22.10 -37.90 -16.76
N GLU A 90 -21.27 -38.79 -16.21
CA GLU A 90 -21.67 -39.71 -15.13
C GLU A 90 -21.67 -39.01 -13.77
N VAL A 91 -20.70 -38.12 -13.55
CA VAL A 91 -20.51 -37.39 -12.29
C VAL A 91 -21.28 -36.05 -12.30
N GLY A 92 -21.55 -35.48 -13.47
CA GLY A 92 -22.21 -34.20 -13.66
C GLY A 92 -21.52 -33.07 -12.88
N ASN A 93 -22.31 -32.23 -12.20
CA ASN A 93 -21.78 -31.11 -11.43
C ASN A 93 -20.93 -31.55 -10.22
N LEU A 94 -20.99 -32.82 -9.77
CA LEU A 94 -20.17 -33.33 -8.67
C LEU A 94 -18.67 -33.32 -9.00
N ALA A 95 -18.29 -33.23 -10.28
CA ALA A 95 -16.90 -33.10 -10.70
C ALA A 95 -16.29 -31.74 -10.30
N TYR A 96 -17.14 -30.76 -9.99
CA TYR A 96 -16.73 -29.42 -9.60
C TYR A 96 -16.67 -29.29 -8.08
N PRO A 97 -15.58 -28.73 -7.52
CA PRO A 97 -15.50 -28.47 -6.10
C PRO A 97 -16.51 -27.40 -5.67
N MET A 98 -16.92 -27.48 -4.40
CA MET A 98 -17.79 -26.49 -3.80
C MET A 98 -16.99 -25.22 -3.48
N VAL A 99 -17.46 -24.07 -3.98
CA VAL A 99 -16.78 -22.77 -3.81
C VAL A 99 -17.65 -21.81 -3.02
N LEU A 100 -17.09 -21.28 -1.93
CA LEU A 100 -17.64 -20.13 -1.21
C LEU A 100 -17.11 -18.84 -1.84
N VAL A 101 -17.95 -17.83 -2.03
CA VAL A 101 -17.54 -16.47 -2.42
C VAL A 101 -17.94 -15.52 -1.32
N GLN A 102 -16.96 -14.94 -0.62
CA GLN A 102 -17.18 -14.02 0.50
C GLN A 102 -17.04 -12.57 0.07
N ILE A 103 -18.01 -11.75 0.47
CA ILE A 103 -18.01 -10.30 0.24
C ILE A 103 -18.23 -9.58 1.57
N PRO A 104 -17.16 -9.19 2.29
CA PRO A 104 -17.29 -8.33 3.48
C PRO A 104 -17.69 -6.90 3.09
N MET A 105 -18.70 -6.36 3.78
CA MET A 105 -19.22 -5.01 3.55
C MET A 105 -19.29 -4.20 4.85
N TYR A 106 -19.08 -2.89 4.71
CA TYR A 106 -19.27 -1.95 5.82
C TYR A 106 -19.63 -0.55 5.30
N ASN A 107 -20.91 -0.18 5.37
CA ASN A 107 -21.45 1.10 4.92
C ASN A 107 -21.11 1.43 3.44
N GLU A 108 -21.09 0.43 2.57
CA GLU A 108 -20.63 0.52 1.16
C GLU A 108 -21.76 0.89 0.20
N LYS A 109 -22.39 2.04 0.44
CA LYS A 109 -23.61 2.50 -0.28
C LYS A 109 -23.42 2.61 -1.79
N GLU A 110 -22.25 3.06 -2.23
CA GLU A 110 -21.98 3.39 -3.63
C GLU A 110 -21.68 2.15 -4.49
N VAL A 111 -21.25 1.05 -3.87
CA VAL A 111 -20.65 -0.10 -4.58
C VAL A 111 -21.34 -1.44 -4.31
N TYR A 112 -22.22 -1.55 -3.29
CA TYR A 112 -22.83 -2.83 -2.91
C TYR A 112 -23.52 -3.56 -4.08
N GLN A 113 -24.31 -2.86 -4.90
CA GLN A 113 -25.02 -3.47 -6.04
C GLN A 113 -24.06 -4.05 -7.08
N LEU A 114 -22.98 -3.32 -7.40
CA LEU A 114 -21.98 -3.78 -8.36
C LEU A 114 -21.23 -4.99 -7.83
N SER A 115 -20.84 -4.98 -6.56
CA SER A 115 -20.08 -6.07 -5.95
C SER A 115 -20.90 -7.35 -5.82
N ILE A 116 -22.12 -7.26 -5.27
CA ILE A 116 -23.03 -8.41 -5.18
C ILE A 116 -23.35 -8.92 -6.58
N GLY A 117 -23.66 -8.02 -7.51
CA GLY A 117 -23.97 -8.38 -8.89
C GLY A 117 -22.81 -9.09 -9.60
N ALA A 118 -21.56 -8.63 -9.41
CA ALA A 118 -20.39 -9.26 -10.00
C ALA A 118 -20.10 -10.65 -9.40
N ALA A 119 -20.27 -10.82 -8.09
CA ALA A 119 -20.12 -12.12 -7.44
C ALA A 119 -21.22 -13.12 -7.84
N CYS A 120 -22.48 -12.67 -7.89
CA CYS A 120 -23.61 -13.48 -8.38
C CYS A 120 -23.52 -13.79 -9.88
N GLY A 121 -22.77 -12.98 -10.63
CA GLY A 121 -22.52 -13.16 -12.06
C GLY A 121 -21.34 -14.09 -12.40
N LEU A 122 -20.66 -14.67 -11.41
CA LEU A 122 -19.60 -15.65 -11.63
C LEU A 122 -20.17 -16.90 -12.31
N SER A 123 -19.49 -17.34 -13.37
CA SER A 123 -19.81 -18.59 -14.04
C SER A 123 -19.21 -19.75 -13.24
N TRP A 124 -20.08 -20.54 -12.64
CA TRP A 124 -19.80 -21.80 -11.96
C TRP A 124 -21.10 -22.59 -11.87
N PRO A 125 -21.09 -23.94 -11.74
CA PRO A 125 -22.32 -24.68 -11.53
C PRO A 125 -23.08 -24.15 -10.30
N SER A 126 -24.39 -23.89 -10.45
CA SER A 126 -25.19 -23.16 -9.46
C SER A 126 -25.36 -23.92 -8.14
N ASP A 127 -25.31 -25.24 -8.16
CA ASP A 127 -25.29 -26.11 -6.98
C ASP A 127 -23.89 -26.21 -6.33
N ARG A 128 -22.87 -25.64 -6.97
CA ARG A 128 -21.44 -25.71 -6.56
C ARG A 128 -20.85 -24.38 -6.10
N ILE A 129 -21.68 -23.34 -6.02
CA ILE A 129 -21.28 -22.01 -5.59
C ILE A 129 -22.20 -21.50 -4.49
N ILE A 130 -21.63 -20.85 -3.48
CA ILE A 130 -22.36 -20.16 -2.42
C ILE A 130 -21.82 -18.75 -2.32
N ILE A 131 -22.68 -17.75 -2.50
CA ILE A 131 -22.33 -16.35 -2.28
C ILE A 131 -22.64 -16.00 -0.83
N GLN A 132 -21.68 -15.48 -0.08
CA GLN A 132 -21.84 -15.07 1.32
C GLN A 132 -21.51 -13.60 1.45
N VAL A 133 -22.53 -12.78 1.69
CA VAL A 133 -22.40 -11.35 1.98
C VAL A 133 -22.30 -11.20 3.50
N LEU A 134 -21.17 -10.68 3.97
CA LEU A 134 -20.89 -10.46 5.39
C LEU A 134 -21.06 -8.97 5.69
N ASP A 135 -22.22 -8.56 6.18
CA ASP A 135 -22.55 -7.15 6.38
C ASP A 135 -22.35 -6.70 7.84
N ASP A 136 -21.32 -5.88 8.03
CA ASP A 136 -20.98 -5.24 9.30
C ASP A 136 -21.54 -3.80 9.40
N SER A 137 -22.35 -3.36 8.43
CA SER A 137 -22.87 -1.99 8.33
C SER A 137 -23.60 -1.56 9.60
N THR A 138 -23.34 -0.32 10.01
CA THR A 138 -23.97 0.31 11.18
C THR A 138 -25.08 1.28 10.80
N ASP A 139 -25.13 1.70 9.53
CA ASP A 139 -26.23 2.50 9.00
C ASP A 139 -27.41 1.58 8.64
N PRO A 140 -28.57 1.72 9.30
CA PRO A 140 -29.74 0.89 9.03
C PRO A 140 -30.23 0.96 7.58
N ILE A 141 -30.14 2.13 6.95
CA ILE A 141 -30.60 2.31 5.56
C ILE A 141 -29.71 1.52 4.61
N ILE A 142 -28.39 1.56 4.84
CA ILE A 142 -27.45 0.78 4.02
C ILE A 142 -27.65 -0.71 4.22
N LYS A 143 -27.84 -1.14 5.47
CA LYS A 143 -28.12 -2.52 5.81
C LYS A 143 -29.36 -3.07 5.10
N ASP A 144 -30.46 -2.31 5.11
CA ASP A 144 -31.70 -2.68 4.43
C ASP A 144 -31.51 -2.77 2.90
N MET A 145 -30.72 -1.85 2.32
CA MET A 145 -30.40 -1.87 0.89
C MET A 145 -29.59 -3.11 0.48
N VAL A 146 -28.59 -3.50 1.28
CA VAL A 146 -27.76 -4.69 1.03
C VAL A 146 -28.60 -5.96 1.16
N GLU A 147 -29.43 -6.05 2.20
CA GLU A 147 -30.33 -7.19 2.41
C GLU A 147 -31.33 -7.35 1.26
N LEU A 148 -31.96 -6.26 0.81
CA LEU A 148 -32.91 -6.28 -0.30
C LEU A 148 -32.25 -6.75 -1.61
N GLU A 149 -31.03 -6.31 -1.89
CA GLU A 149 -30.29 -6.77 -3.08
C GLU A 149 -29.94 -8.26 -2.97
N CYS A 150 -29.58 -8.76 -1.78
CA CYS A 150 -29.38 -10.19 -1.55
C CYS A 150 -30.67 -10.99 -1.81
N GLN A 151 -31.82 -10.53 -1.28
CA GLN A 151 -33.13 -11.15 -1.51
C GLN A 151 -33.50 -11.16 -3.00
N ARG A 152 -33.17 -10.09 -3.74
CA ARG A 152 -33.38 -10.00 -5.19
C ARG A 152 -32.56 -11.01 -5.98
N TRP A 153 -31.34 -11.33 -5.56
CA TRP A 153 -30.54 -12.38 -6.20
C TRP A 153 -31.01 -13.78 -5.79
N ALA A 154 -31.41 -13.96 -4.53
CA ALA A 154 -32.01 -15.21 -4.05
C ALA A 154 -33.29 -15.57 -4.82
N SER A 155 -34.16 -14.60 -5.13
CA SER A 155 -35.38 -14.84 -5.91
C SER A 155 -35.12 -15.23 -7.38
N LYS A 156 -33.91 -15.00 -7.89
CA LYS A 156 -33.44 -15.48 -9.20
C LYS A 156 -32.82 -16.88 -9.14
N GLY A 157 -32.86 -17.55 -8.00
CA GLY A 157 -32.30 -18.88 -7.80
C GLY A 157 -30.80 -18.91 -7.50
N ILE A 158 -30.16 -17.77 -7.23
CA ILE A 158 -28.75 -17.75 -6.79
C ILE A 158 -28.68 -18.17 -5.32
N ASN A 159 -27.74 -19.07 -5.01
CA ASN A 159 -27.47 -19.47 -3.63
C ASN A 159 -26.65 -18.41 -2.89
N ILE A 160 -27.34 -17.35 -2.47
CA ILE A 160 -26.77 -16.23 -1.70
C ILE A 160 -27.22 -16.29 -0.24
N LYS A 161 -26.30 -15.99 0.67
CA LYS A 161 -26.49 -15.93 2.12
C LYS A 161 -26.10 -14.54 2.60
N TYR A 162 -27.06 -13.85 3.22
CA TYR A 162 -26.85 -12.58 3.88
C TYR A 162 -26.61 -12.83 5.36
N GLU A 163 -25.46 -12.41 5.85
CA GLU A 163 -24.96 -12.76 7.17
C GLU A 163 -24.57 -11.49 7.93
N ILE A 164 -25.12 -11.33 9.13
CA ILE A 164 -24.85 -10.21 10.03
C ILE A 164 -24.32 -10.74 11.36
N ARG A 165 -23.64 -9.88 12.11
CA ARG A 165 -23.19 -10.16 13.47
C ARG A 165 -23.45 -8.97 14.41
N ASP A 166 -23.57 -9.26 15.70
CA ASP A 166 -23.98 -8.27 16.71
C ASP A 166 -22.84 -7.37 17.20
N ASN A 167 -21.60 -7.62 16.77
CA ASN A 167 -20.43 -6.85 17.16
C ASN A 167 -19.46 -6.70 15.99
N ARG A 168 -18.66 -5.62 16.02
CA ARG A 168 -17.64 -5.35 14.99
C ARG A 168 -16.21 -5.66 15.44
N ASN A 169 -16.06 -6.57 16.41
CA ASN A 169 -14.74 -6.91 16.95
C ASN A 169 -13.88 -7.52 15.83
N GLY A 170 -12.65 -7.02 15.69
CA GLY A 170 -11.73 -7.47 14.65
C GLY A 170 -12.07 -7.05 13.22
N TYR A 171 -13.05 -6.14 13.03
CA TYR A 171 -13.44 -5.58 11.73
C TYR A 171 -13.60 -6.68 10.65
N LYS A 172 -13.03 -6.48 9.45
CA LYS A 172 -13.07 -7.45 8.33
C LYS A 172 -12.59 -8.84 8.74
N ALA A 173 -11.51 -8.96 9.51
CA ALA A 173 -10.99 -10.25 9.98
C ALA A 173 -12.01 -11.00 10.83
N GLY A 174 -12.70 -10.29 11.72
CA GLY A 174 -13.77 -10.83 12.55
C GLY A 174 -14.98 -11.27 11.72
N ALA A 175 -15.40 -10.46 10.74
CA ALA A 175 -16.50 -10.81 9.84
C ALA A 175 -16.18 -12.08 9.03
N LEU A 176 -14.99 -12.16 8.41
CA LEU A 176 -14.53 -13.35 7.69
C LEU A 176 -14.44 -14.58 8.61
N LYS A 177 -13.97 -14.40 9.85
CA LYS A 177 -13.90 -15.48 10.84
C LYS A 177 -15.27 -16.04 11.20
N GLU A 178 -16.26 -15.19 11.50
CA GLU A 178 -17.61 -15.65 11.80
C GLU A 178 -18.29 -16.26 10.57
N GLY A 179 -18.08 -15.68 9.39
CA GLY A 179 -18.56 -16.21 8.11
C GLY A 179 -18.11 -17.65 7.87
N MET A 180 -16.83 -17.96 8.16
CA MET A 180 -16.27 -19.30 8.01
C MET A 180 -16.84 -20.35 8.98
N LYS A 181 -17.55 -19.96 10.04
CA LYS A 181 -18.15 -20.90 11.01
C LYS A 181 -19.53 -21.41 10.60
N ARG A 182 -20.16 -20.81 9.59
CA ARG A 182 -21.50 -21.20 9.15
C ARG A 182 -21.51 -22.65 8.65
N GLU A 183 -22.58 -23.37 8.94
CA GLU A 183 -22.64 -24.83 8.70
C GLU A 183 -22.42 -25.19 7.22
N TYR A 184 -23.02 -24.42 6.31
CA TYR A 184 -22.86 -24.60 4.86
C TYR A 184 -21.45 -24.31 4.34
N VAL A 185 -20.52 -23.79 5.16
CA VAL A 185 -19.11 -23.62 4.75
C VAL A 185 -18.36 -24.95 4.84
N LYS A 186 -18.82 -25.90 5.67
CA LYS A 186 -18.16 -27.20 5.86
C LYS A 186 -18.16 -28.06 4.60
N GLN A 187 -19.08 -27.82 3.68
CA GLN A 187 -19.14 -28.49 2.37
C GLN A 187 -18.25 -27.82 1.32
N CYS A 188 -17.66 -26.64 1.60
CA CYS A 188 -16.85 -25.91 0.64
C CYS A 188 -15.38 -26.34 0.69
N ASP A 189 -14.77 -26.50 -0.48
CA ASP A 189 -13.35 -26.82 -0.63
C ASP A 189 -12.49 -25.54 -0.70
N TYR A 190 -13.05 -24.51 -1.35
CA TYR A 190 -12.37 -23.27 -1.66
C TYR A 190 -13.20 -22.05 -1.25
N VAL A 191 -12.52 -20.94 -0.96
CA VAL A 191 -13.13 -19.64 -0.70
C VAL A 191 -12.49 -18.54 -1.54
N ALA A 192 -13.28 -17.86 -2.35
CA ALA A 192 -12.90 -16.65 -3.06
C ALA A 192 -13.31 -15.43 -2.23
N ILE A 193 -12.44 -14.42 -2.13
CA ILE A 193 -12.70 -13.23 -1.30
C ILE A 193 -12.65 -12.00 -2.18
N PHE A 194 -13.71 -11.19 -2.15
CA PHE A 194 -13.82 -9.93 -2.88
C PHE A 194 -14.22 -8.80 -1.94
N ASP A 195 -13.51 -7.68 -1.98
CA ASP A 195 -13.92 -6.49 -1.22
C ASP A 195 -15.10 -5.84 -1.94
N ALA A 196 -15.85 -4.99 -1.25
CA ALA A 196 -17.07 -4.39 -1.77
C ALA A 196 -16.87 -3.51 -3.02
N ASP A 197 -15.65 -3.12 -3.37
CA ASP A 197 -15.33 -2.38 -4.60
C ASP A 197 -14.81 -3.27 -5.75
N PHE A 198 -14.70 -4.58 -5.54
CA PHE A 198 -14.15 -5.52 -6.52
C PHE A 198 -15.21 -6.12 -7.41
N GLN A 199 -14.90 -6.19 -8.70
CA GLN A 199 -15.77 -6.74 -9.74
C GLN A 199 -15.00 -7.82 -10.52
N PRO A 200 -15.09 -9.11 -10.12
CA PRO A 200 -14.53 -10.20 -10.89
C PRO A 200 -15.27 -10.38 -12.22
N GLU A 201 -14.54 -10.83 -13.24
CA GLU A 201 -15.14 -11.27 -14.50
C GLU A 201 -15.80 -12.65 -14.32
N PRO A 202 -16.83 -13.00 -15.13
CA PRO A 202 -17.55 -14.27 -14.97
C PRO A 202 -16.67 -15.52 -15.01
N ASP A 203 -15.55 -15.49 -15.75
CA ASP A 203 -14.62 -16.61 -15.92
C ASP A 203 -13.60 -16.76 -14.77
N PHE A 204 -13.69 -15.94 -13.72
CA PHE A 204 -12.69 -15.89 -12.64
C PHE A 204 -12.44 -17.27 -12.02
N LEU A 205 -13.49 -17.98 -11.59
CA LEU A 205 -13.36 -19.29 -10.95
C LEU A 205 -12.80 -20.36 -11.89
N TRP A 206 -13.25 -20.37 -13.15
CA TRP A 206 -12.73 -21.25 -14.20
C TRP A 206 -11.22 -21.09 -14.43
N ARG A 207 -10.68 -19.88 -14.21
CA ARG A 207 -9.27 -19.59 -14.39
C ARG A 207 -8.43 -19.84 -13.14
N THR A 208 -9.02 -19.84 -11.96
CA THR A 208 -8.29 -20.02 -10.68
C THR A 208 -8.39 -21.42 -10.11
N ILE A 209 -9.59 -22.02 -10.09
CA ILE A 209 -9.87 -23.29 -9.40
C ILE A 209 -9.04 -24.46 -9.97
N PRO A 210 -8.86 -24.62 -11.30
CA PRO A 210 -8.07 -25.73 -11.83
C PRO A 210 -6.65 -25.81 -11.29
N PHE A 211 -6.00 -24.67 -11.04
CA PHE A 211 -4.67 -24.66 -10.40
C PHE A 211 -4.72 -25.25 -8.99
N LEU A 212 -5.72 -24.90 -8.19
CA LEU A 212 -5.85 -25.46 -6.84
C LEU A 212 -6.22 -26.95 -6.89
N LEU A 213 -7.09 -27.35 -7.81
CA LEU A 213 -7.51 -28.74 -7.94
C LEU A 213 -6.33 -29.67 -8.25
N HIS A 214 -5.51 -29.31 -9.24
CA HIS A 214 -4.43 -30.16 -9.75
C HIS A 214 -3.11 -30.05 -8.98
N ASN A 215 -2.99 -29.12 -8.04
CA ASN A 215 -1.78 -28.89 -7.26
C ASN A 215 -2.13 -28.82 -5.77
N PRO A 216 -2.14 -29.97 -5.06
CA PRO A 216 -2.60 -30.07 -3.67
C PRO A 216 -1.85 -29.19 -2.69
N GLU A 217 -0.61 -28.79 -2.98
CA GLU A 217 0.20 -27.94 -2.11
C GLU A 217 -0.06 -26.43 -2.28
N LEU A 218 -0.85 -26.04 -3.29
CA LEU A 218 -1.28 -24.65 -3.46
C LEU A 218 -2.39 -24.34 -2.45
N ALA A 219 -2.16 -23.29 -1.66
CA ALA A 219 -3.16 -22.73 -0.75
C ALA A 219 -3.89 -21.53 -1.34
N LEU A 220 -3.22 -20.74 -2.17
CA LEU A 220 -3.73 -19.46 -2.67
C LEU A 220 -3.42 -19.30 -4.14
N VAL A 221 -4.44 -18.88 -4.90
CA VAL A 221 -4.30 -18.29 -6.24
C VAL A 221 -4.76 -16.83 -6.18
N GLN A 222 -3.86 -15.89 -6.43
CA GLN A 222 -4.12 -14.44 -6.40
C GLN A 222 -4.19 -13.87 -7.81
N ALA A 223 -5.26 -13.15 -8.13
CA ALA A 223 -5.38 -12.37 -9.35
C ALA A 223 -4.80 -10.95 -9.19
N ARG A 224 -4.49 -10.32 -10.32
CA ARG A 224 -4.03 -8.93 -10.39
C ARG A 224 -5.20 -7.95 -10.22
N TRP A 225 -4.92 -6.82 -9.58
CA TRP A 225 -5.87 -5.70 -9.51
C TRP A 225 -5.81 -4.84 -10.78
N LYS A 226 -6.96 -4.31 -11.20
CA LYS A 226 -7.09 -3.37 -12.31
C LYS A 226 -7.93 -2.18 -11.85
N PHE A 227 -7.32 -1.01 -11.84
CA PHE A 227 -7.98 0.21 -11.38
C PHE A 227 -8.89 0.79 -12.46
N VAL A 228 -10.12 1.15 -12.11
CA VAL A 228 -11.09 1.74 -13.04
C VAL A 228 -11.04 3.27 -13.07
N ASN A 229 -10.52 3.90 -12.02
CA ASN A 229 -10.42 5.35 -11.84
C ASN A 229 -8.96 5.86 -11.83
N SER A 230 -8.02 5.16 -12.46
CA SER A 230 -6.61 5.60 -12.49
C SER A 230 -6.44 6.97 -13.13
N ASP A 231 -7.22 7.31 -14.14
CA ASP A 231 -7.18 8.61 -14.82
C ASP A 231 -8.03 9.73 -14.17
N GLU A 232 -8.61 9.51 -12.98
CA GLU A 232 -9.48 10.50 -12.32
C GLU A 232 -8.74 11.78 -11.91
N CYS A 233 -7.52 11.65 -11.37
CA CYS A 233 -6.65 12.78 -11.04
C CYS A 233 -5.17 12.40 -11.09
N LEU A 234 -4.26 13.37 -10.94
CA LEU A 234 -2.83 13.07 -10.95
C LEU A 234 -2.43 12.09 -9.82
N MET A 235 -3.10 12.17 -8.67
CA MET A 235 -2.84 11.28 -7.53
C MET A 235 -3.20 9.82 -7.84
N THR A 236 -4.33 9.54 -8.48
CA THR A 236 -4.73 8.17 -8.85
C THR A 236 -3.78 7.58 -9.90
N ARG A 237 -3.25 8.40 -10.82
CA ARG A 237 -2.22 7.96 -11.79
C ARG A 237 -0.91 7.60 -11.12
N MET A 238 -0.48 8.39 -10.12
CA MET A 238 0.72 8.09 -9.33
C MET A 238 0.53 6.83 -8.46
N GLN A 239 -0.65 6.63 -7.88
CA GLN A 239 -0.99 5.41 -7.15
C GLN A 239 -0.96 4.16 -8.04
N GLU A 240 -1.55 4.23 -9.23
CA GLU A 240 -1.50 3.14 -10.21
C GLU A 240 -0.05 2.80 -10.56
N MET A 241 0.80 3.80 -10.79
CA MET A 241 2.22 3.58 -11.09
C MET A 241 2.94 2.80 -9.98
N SER A 242 2.70 3.15 -8.70
CA SER A 242 3.28 2.43 -7.55
C SER A 242 2.75 0.99 -7.41
N LEU A 243 1.44 0.81 -7.58
CA LEU A 243 0.79 -0.49 -7.41
C LEU A 243 1.06 -1.44 -8.58
N ASP A 244 1.17 -0.93 -9.80
CA ASP A 244 1.49 -1.75 -10.96
C ASP A 244 2.87 -2.37 -10.85
N TYR A 245 3.88 -1.67 -10.31
CA TYR A 245 5.17 -2.28 -10.01
C TYR A 245 5.01 -3.43 -9.00
N HIS A 246 4.28 -3.21 -7.91
CA HIS A 246 4.03 -4.24 -6.90
C HIS A 246 3.40 -5.50 -7.51
N PHE A 247 2.36 -5.34 -8.31
CA PHE A 247 1.62 -6.44 -8.92
C PHE A 247 2.36 -7.12 -10.07
N THR A 248 2.98 -6.37 -10.98
CA THR A 248 3.63 -6.94 -12.17
C THR A 248 5.02 -7.50 -11.91
N VAL A 249 5.68 -7.04 -10.84
CA VAL A 249 7.06 -7.40 -10.54
C VAL A 249 7.15 -8.11 -9.19
N GLU A 250 6.80 -7.45 -8.07
CA GLU A 250 7.07 -8.02 -6.74
C GLU A 250 6.28 -9.30 -6.47
N GLN A 251 5.00 -9.36 -6.82
CA GLN A 251 4.17 -10.57 -6.60
C GLN A 251 4.57 -11.72 -7.53
N GLU A 252 4.89 -11.42 -8.78
CA GLU A 252 5.36 -12.41 -9.75
C GLU A 252 6.71 -13.01 -9.32
N VAL A 253 7.65 -12.16 -8.86
CA VAL A 253 8.94 -12.62 -8.31
C VAL A 253 8.72 -13.48 -7.07
N GLY A 254 7.90 -13.03 -6.11
CA GLY A 254 7.60 -13.80 -4.91
C GLY A 254 6.97 -15.17 -5.20
N SER A 255 5.99 -15.22 -6.12
CA SER A 255 5.36 -16.46 -6.55
C SER A 255 6.30 -17.40 -7.30
N SER A 256 7.20 -16.87 -8.14
CA SER A 256 8.10 -17.68 -8.98
C SER A 256 9.32 -18.22 -8.25
N THR A 257 9.82 -17.53 -7.22
CA THR A 257 11.06 -17.89 -6.52
C THR A 257 10.81 -18.56 -5.17
N TYR A 258 9.84 -18.07 -4.41
CA TYR A 258 9.59 -18.52 -3.04
C TYR A 258 8.23 -19.18 -2.86
N ALA A 259 7.41 -19.24 -3.93
CA ALA A 259 6.01 -19.61 -3.87
C ALA A 259 5.27 -18.86 -2.75
N PHE A 260 5.58 -17.57 -2.56
CA PHE A 260 5.03 -16.73 -1.49
C PHE A 260 5.06 -15.25 -1.84
N PHE A 261 3.97 -14.60 -1.47
CA PHE A 261 3.79 -13.16 -1.43
C PHE A 261 2.71 -12.90 -0.36
N GLY A 262 2.60 -11.65 0.11
CA GLY A 262 1.49 -11.28 1.00
C GLY A 262 0.17 -11.34 0.24
N PHE A 263 -0.84 -12.02 0.78
CA PHE A 263 -2.19 -11.96 0.23
C PHE A 263 -2.68 -10.51 0.26
N ASN A 264 -3.34 -10.05 -0.81
CA ASN A 264 -3.77 -8.66 -0.93
C ASN A 264 -5.08 -8.36 -0.18
N GLY A 265 -5.60 -9.34 0.55
CA GLY A 265 -6.87 -9.27 1.26
C GLY A 265 -8.10 -9.49 0.40
N THR A 266 -7.94 -9.62 -0.92
CA THR A 266 -9.05 -9.74 -1.88
C THR A 266 -8.56 -10.21 -3.26
N ALA A 267 -9.49 -10.52 -4.17
CA ALA A 267 -9.23 -11.02 -5.52
C ALA A 267 -8.36 -12.30 -5.55
N GLY A 268 -8.54 -13.17 -4.56
CA GLY A 268 -7.83 -14.44 -4.46
C GLY A 268 -8.74 -15.57 -3.99
N VAL A 269 -8.37 -16.77 -4.40
CA VAL A 269 -9.04 -18.02 -4.03
C VAL A 269 -8.14 -18.82 -3.11
N TRP A 270 -8.64 -19.12 -1.92
CA TRP A 270 -7.98 -19.91 -0.91
C TRP A 270 -8.54 -21.32 -0.85
N ARG A 271 -7.65 -22.29 -0.61
CA ARG A 271 -8.03 -23.61 -0.09
C ARG A 271 -8.45 -23.47 1.38
N ILE A 272 -9.67 -23.90 1.71
CA ILE A 272 -10.19 -23.77 3.07
C ILE A 272 -9.37 -24.60 4.07
N ALA A 273 -8.89 -25.79 3.66
CA ALA A 273 -7.99 -26.60 4.48
C ALA A 273 -6.71 -25.84 4.90
N ALA A 274 -6.14 -25.03 3.99
CA ALA A 274 -4.95 -24.23 4.29
C ALA A 274 -5.25 -23.10 5.28
N ILE A 275 -6.42 -22.45 5.16
CA ILE A 275 -6.90 -21.46 6.13
C ILE A 275 -7.03 -22.11 7.52
N ASN A 276 -7.66 -23.28 7.58
CA ASN A 276 -7.88 -24.00 8.83
C ASN A 276 -6.56 -24.45 9.48
N GLU A 277 -5.62 -25.00 8.71
CA GLU A 277 -4.31 -25.41 9.23
C GLU A 277 -3.47 -24.21 9.72
N ALA A 278 -3.62 -23.06 9.07
CA ALA A 278 -2.99 -21.81 9.51
C ALA A 278 -3.62 -21.26 10.82
N GLY A 279 -4.78 -21.77 11.24
CA GLY A 279 -5.52 -21.31 12.43
C GLY A 279 -6.54 -20.22 12.15
N GLY A 280 -7.04 -20.12 10.90
CA GLY A 280 -8.11 -19.21 10.51
C GLY A 280 -7.70 -17.74 10.39
N TRP A 281 -8.71 -16.86 10.31
CA TRP A 281 -8.54 -15.41 10.34
C TRP A 281 -8.22 -14.93 11.76
N LYS A 282 -7.20 -14.08 11.89
CA LYS A 282 -6.80 -13.46 13.16
C LYS A 282 -6.85 -11.93 13.03
N ASP A 283 -7.36 -11.29 14.05
CA ASP A 283 -7.60 -9.85 14.16
C ASP A 283 -6.53 -9.11 14.99
N ARG A 284 -5.38 -9.76 15.24
CA ARG A 284 -4.29 -9.22 16.06
C ARG A 284 -3.60 -7.98 15.46
N THR A 285 -3.83 -7.68 14.19
CA THR A 285 -3.31 -6.50 13.47
C THR A 285 -4.30 -6.07 12.39
N THR A 286 -4.09 -4.89 11.78
CA THR A 286 -4.88 -4.35 10.66
C THR A 286 -4.53 -4.95 9.29
N VAL A 287 -3.76 -6.04 9.26
CA VAL A 287 -3.34 -6.78 8.05
C VAL A 287 -3.56 -8.28 8.25
N GLU A 288 -4.82 -8.65 8.48
CA GLU A 288 -5.26 -10.03 8.68
C GLU A 288 -4.91 -10.95 7.51
N ASP A 289 -4.88 -10.36 6.31
CA ASP A 289 -4.55 -10.98 5.05
C ASP A 289 -3.08 -11.43 4.98
N MET A 290 -2.17 -10.53 5.32
CA MET A 290 -0.74 -10.78 5.40
C MET A 290 -0.43 -11.75 6.54
N ASP A 291 -1.12 -11.61 7.68
CA ASP A 291 -0.98 -12.51 8.82
C ASP A 291 -1.31 -13.96 8.43
N LEU A 292 -2.45 -14.17 7.75
CA LEU A 292 -2.84 -15.48 7.22
C LEU A 292 -1.83 -16.00 6.20
N ALA A 293 -1.39 -15.14 5.27
CA ALA A 293 -0.39 -15.49 4.25
C ALA A 293 0.92 -15.98 4.87
N VAL A 294 1.45 -15.27 5.86
CA VAL A 294 2.69 -15.69 6.55
C VAL A 294 2.47 -17.00 7.28
N ARG A 295 1.39 -17.14 8.06
CA ARG A 295 1.11 -18.37 8.81
C ARG A 295 0.94 -19.59 7.90
N ALA A 296 0.17 -19.47 6.81
CA ALA A 296 0.00 -20.56 5.85
C ALA A 296 1.33 -20.92 5.19
N SER A 297 2.17 -19.93 4.84
CA SER A 297 3.49 -20.22 4.27
C SER A 297 4.43 -20.91 5.27
N LEU A 298 4.36 -20.55 6.56
CA LEU A 298 5.08 -21.22 7.65
C LEU A 298 4.59 -22.66 7.93
N LYS A 299 3.43 -23.06 7.37
CA LYS A 299 2.94 -24.44 7.37
C LYS A 299 3.39 -25.22 6.12
N GLY A 300 4.09 -24.58 5.18
CA GLY A 300 4.62 -25.20 3.96
C GLY A 300 3.76 -24.98 2.72
N TRP A 301 2.63 -24.27 2.84
CA TRP A 301 1.75 -23.98 1.72
C TRP A 301 2.39 -23.02 0.69
N LYS A 302 2.07 -23.25 -0.58
CA LYS A 302 2.56 -22.47 -1.73
C LYS A 302 1.49 -21.54 -2.29
N PHE A 303 1.91 -20.37 -2.78
CA PHE A 303 1.03 -19.37 -3.38
C PHE A 303 1.37 -19.11 -4.85
N LEU A 304 0.32 -19.03 -5.66
CA LEU A 304 0.40 -18.74 -7.08
C LEU A 304 -0.17 -17.35 -7.37
N TYR A 305 0.61 -16.52 -8.06
CA TYR A 305 0.15 -15.26 -8.60
C TYR A 305 -0.19 -15.42 -10.09
N LEU A 306 -1.40 -15.01 -10.49
CA LEU A 306 -1.88 -15.05 -11.87
C LEU A 306 -2.01 -13.63 -12.43
N GLY A 307 -0.88 -13.05 -12.87
CA GLY A 307 -0.84 -11.68 -13.39
C GLY A 307 -1.69 -11.44 -14.66
N SER A 308 -2.08 -12.49 -15.38
CA SER A 308 -2.94 -12.44 -16.57
C SER A 308 -4.43 -12.34 -16.23
N LEU A 309 -4.85 -12.71 -15.02
CA LEU A 309 -6.22 -12.59 -14.53
C LEU A 309 -6.34 -11.27 -13.77
N LYS A 310 -7.27 -10.41 -14.19
CA LYS A 310 -7.44 -9.06 -13.65
C LYS A 310 -8.83 -8.92 -13.04
N VAL A 311 -8.90 -8.32 -11.86
CA VAL A 311 -10.15 -7.99 -11.17
C VAL A 311 -10.23 -6.48 -11.03
N LYS A 312 -11.36 -5.89 -11.45
CA LYS A 312 -11.56 -4.43 -11.43
C LYS A 312 -11.78 -3.94 -10.00
N ASN A 313 -11.21 -2.79 -9.64
CA ASN A 313 -11.42 -2.12 -8.36
C ASN A 313 -11.19 -0.61 -8.44
N GLU A 314 -11.43 0.11 -7.34
CA GLU A 314 -11.26 1.57 -7.24
C GLU A 314 -10.06 1.98 -6.36
N LEU A 315 -9.33 3.00 -6.80
CA LEU A 315 -8.31 3.69 -6.02
C LEU A 315 -8.96 4.76 -5.14
N PRO A 316 -8.43 5.04 -3.94
CA PRO A 316 -8.86 6.19 -3.15
C PRO A 316 -8.51 7.48 -3.91
N SER A 317 -9.55 8.23 -4.28
CA SER A 317 -9.43 9.45 -5.07
C SER A 317 -9.24 10.70 -4.21
N THR A 318 -9.65 10.67 -2.94
CA THR A 318 -9.36 11.74 -1.97
C THR A 318 -8.06 11.49 -1.20
N PHE A 319 -7.31 12.56 -0.94
CA PHE A 319 -6.03 12.44 -0.23
C PHE A 319 -6.18 11.92 1.20
N LYS A 320 -7.28 12.29 1.88
CA LYS A 320 -7.63 11.78 3.21
C LYS A 320 -7.79 10.26 3.20
N ALA A 321 -8.58 9.72 2.27
CA ALA A 321 -8.78 8.28 2.11
C ALA A 321 -7.46 7.56 1.82
N TYR A 322 -6.66 8.10 0.90
CA TYR A 322 -5.35 7.54 0.55
C TYR A 322 -4.39 7.51 1.75
N ARG A 323 -4.34 8.58 2.56
CA ARG A 323 -3.52 8.62 3.79
C ARG A 323 -3.89 7.54 4.80
N TYR A 324 -5.18 7.29 5.02
CA TYR A 324 -5.62 6.22 5.93
C TYR A 324 -5.24 4.84 5.40
N GLN A 325 -5.39 4.61 4.10
CA GLN A 325 -4.96 3.38 3.46
C GLN A 325 -3.44 3.16 3.62
N GLN A 326 -2.62 4.16 3.29
CA GLN A 326 -1.17 4.07 3.40
C GLN A 326 -0.69 3.92 4.85
N HIS A 327 -1.38 4.56 5.81
CA HIS A 327 -1.11 4.36 7.23
C HIS A 327 -1.29 2.90 7.61
N ARG A 328 -2.43 2.28 7.28
CA ARG A 328 -2.70 0.87 7.56
C ARG A 328 -1.69 -0.06 6.89
N TRP A 329 -1.39 0.19 5.61
CA TRP A 329 -0.47 -0.64 4.82
C TRP A 329 1.00 -0.52 5.23
N SER A 330 1.36 0.48 6.05
CA SER A 330 2.72 0.64 6.59
C SER A 330 2.81 0.26 8.06
N CYS A 331 1.82 0.66 8.87
CA CYS A 331 1.73 0.35 10.29
C CYS A 331 1.43 -1.14 10.54
N GLY A 332 0.49 -1.70 9.78
CA GLY A 332 0.06 -3.10 9.93
C GLY A 332 1.23 -4.08 9.76
N PRO A 333 1.97 -4.07 8.63
CA PRO A 333 3.08 -4.99 8.42
C PRO A 333 4.23 -4.82 9.41
N ALA A 334 4.50 -3.58 9.85
CA ALA A 334 5.51 -3.30 10.88
C ALA A 334 5.14 -3.91 12.23
N ASN A 335 3.89 -3.75 12.66
CA ASN A 335 3.35 -4.37 13.87
C ASN A 335 3.31 -5.92 13.75
N LEU A 336 2.89 -6.42 12.60
CA LEU A 336 2.85 -7.85 12.32
C LEU A 336 4.25 -8.47 12.41
N PHE A 337 5.27 -7.81 11.85
CA PHE A 337 6.65 -8.27 11.94
C PHE A 337 7.09 -8.42 13.40
N ARG A 338 6.86 -7.40 14.24
CA ARG A 338 7.16 -7.46 15.67
C ARG A 338 6.49 -8.66 16.35
N LYS A 339 5.21 -8.92 16.05
CA LYS A 339 4.44 -10.01 16.65
C LYS A 339 4.80 -11.40 16.14
N MET A 340 5.25 -11.52 14.89
CA MET A 340 5.55 -12.81 14.25
C MET A 340 7.03 -13.15 14.15
N ALA A 341 7.95 -12.22 14.42
CA ALA A 341 9.39 -12.45 14.24
C ALA A 341 9.87 -13.73 14.93
N MET A 342 9.50 -13.94 16.20
CA MET A 342 9.90 -15.13 16.95
C MET A 342 9.21 -16.40 16.45
N GLU A 343 7.95 -16.31 16.05
CA GLU A 343 7.21 -17.42 15.42
C GLU A 343 7.88 -17.87 14.12
N ILE A 344 8.40 -16.93 13.32
CA ILE A 344 9.11 -17.22 12.06
C ILE A 344 10.48 -17.87 12.35
N ILE A 345 11.25 -17.33 13.31
CA ILE A 345 12.58 -17.82 13.65
C ILE A 345 12.53 -19.27 14.16
N THR A 346 11.59 -19.54 15.08
CA THR A 346 11.46 -20.84 15.76
C THR A 346 10.73 -21.92 14.95
N ASN A 347 10.16 -21.58 13.80
CA ASN A 347 9.41 -22.53 12.98
C ASN A 347 10.30 -23.63 12.39
N ASN A 348 10.05 -24.91 12.66
CA ASN A 348 10.89 -26.00 12.12
C ASN A 348 10.34 -26.67 10.86
N ARG A 349 9.21 -26.18 10.32
CA ARG A 349 8.55 -26.76 9.13
C ARG A 349 9.10 -26.21 7.82
N VAL A 350 9.58 -24.97 7.80
CA VAL A 350 10.12 -24.33 6.60
C VAL A 350 11.64 -24.22 6.64
N THR A 351 12.25 -24.17 5.46
CA THR A 351 13.70 -24.06 5.30
C THR A 351 14.24 -22.76 5.89
N MET A 352 15.51 -22.77 6.29
CA MET A 352 16.18 -21.55 6.79
C MET A 352 16.18 -20.42 5.76
N TRP A 353 16.35 -20.73 4.47
CA TRP A 353 16.25 -19.76 3.38
C TRP A 353 14.88 -19.08 3.29
N LYS A 354 13.79 -19.83 3.51
CA LYS A 354 12.45 -19.27 3.55
C LYS A 354 12.29 -18.29 4.71
N LYS A 355 12.80 -18.64 5.90
CA LYS A 355 12.78 -17.73 7.06
C LYS A 355 13.55 -16.45 6.80
N VAL A 356 14.77 -16.57 6.26
CA VAL A 356 15.60 -15.41 5.89
C VAL A 356 14.86 -14.55 4.88
N HIS A 357 14.26 -15.13 3.84
CA HIS A 357 13.46 -14.37 2.87
C HIS A 357 12.31 -13.61 3.54
N VAL A 358 11.51 -14.27 4.39
CA VAL A 358 10.36 -13.64 5.05
C VAL A 358 10.80 -12.52 6.01
N ILE A 359 11.84 -12.76 6.83
CA ILE A 359 12.31 -11.77 7.81
C ILE A 359 13.03 -10.61 7.11
N TYR A 360 14.04 -10.91 6.29
CA TYR A 360 14.92 -9.92 5.69
C TYR A 360 14.28 -9.24 4.48
N SER A 361 13.94 -9.98 3.43
CA SER A 361 13.43 -9.38 2.18
C SER A 361 11.99 -8.90 2.35
N PHE A 362 11.08 -9.75 2.84
CA PHE A 362 9.65 -9.43 2.89
C PHE A 362 9.30 -8.39 3.96
N PHE A 363 9.71 -8.57 5.22
CA PHE A 363 9.39 -7.61 6.28
C PHE A 363 10.41 -6.47 6.38
N MET A 364 11.68 -6.78 6.65
CA MET A 364 12.69 -5.76 6.97
C MET A 364 12.93 -4.81 5.80
N VAL A 365 13.33 -5.31 4.62
CA VAL A 365 13.68 -4.45 3.49
C VAL A 365 12.43 -3.80 2.88
N ARG A 366 11.44 -4.60 2.49
CA ARG A 366 10.27 -4.11 1.72
C ARG A 366 9.24 -3.33 2.54
N LYS A 367 9.04 -3.63 3.82
CA LYS A 367 7.98 -2.99 4.64
C LYS A 367 8.50 -2.02 5.70
N ILE A 368 9.78 -2.09 6.08
CA ILE A 368 10.36 -1.21 7.11
C ILE A 368 11.40 -0.27 6.48
N VAL A 369 12.51 -0.80 5.99
CA VAL A 369 13.65 -0.02 5.46
C VAL A 369 13.21 0.85 4.28
N ALA A 370 12.46 0.31 3.33
CA ALA A 370 11.99 1.06 2.17
C ALA A 370 11.19 2.33 2.55
N HIS A 371 10.38 2.26 3.60
CA HIS A 371 9.60 3.41 4.07
C HIS A 371 10.50 4.41 4.81
N ILE A 372 11.30 3.93 5.77
CA ILE A 372 12.16 4.76 6.61
C ILE A 372 13.23 5.48 5.77
N VAL A 373 14.00 4.75 4.95
CA VAL A 373 15.13 5.34 4.24
C VAL A 373 14.68 6.38 3.22
N THR A 374 13.54 6.18 2.57
CA THR A 374 13.03 7.12 1.57
C THR A 374 12.75 8.49 2.20
N PHE A 375 12.12 8.52 3.38
CA PHE A 375 11.87 9.80 4.05
C PHE A 375 13.12 10.34 4.74
N VAL A 376 13.74 9.53 5.59
CA VAL A 376 14.84 9.96 6.46
C VAL A 376 16.04 10.40 5.63
N PHE A 377 16.39 9.66 4.58
CA PHE A 377 17.55 10.03 3.77
C PHE A 377 17.28 11.27 2.91
N TYR A 378 16.20 11.25 2.11
CA TYR A 378 15.97 12.27 1.08
C TYR A 378 15.29 13.55 1.58
N CYS A 379 14.55 13.50 2.68
CA CYS A 379 13.80 14.65 3.22
C CYS A 379 14.36 15.17 4.55
N VAL A 380 15.29 14.48 5.20
CA VAL A 380 15.86 14.89 6.50
C VAL A 380 17.39 14.94 6.45
N VAL A 381 18.05 13.81 6.24
CA VAL A 381 19.52 13.71 6.33
C VAL A 381 20.22 14.47 5.21
N LEU A 382 19.82 14.27 3.95
CA LEU A 382 20.41 14.98 2.80
C LEU A 382 20.25 16.50 2.93
N PRO A 383 19.06 17.07 3.21
CA PRO A 383 18.93 18.50 3.50
C PRO A 383 19.75 18.97 4.70
N ALA A 384 19.85 18.18 5.78
CA ALA A 384 20.65 18.55 6.95
C ALA A 384 22.15 18.67 6.62
N THR A 385 22.67 17.91 5.66
CA THR A 385 24.09 18.02 5.23
C THR A 385 24.42 19.36 4.59
N VAL A 386 23.44 20.05 4.01
CA VAL A 386 23.62 21.41 3.48
C VAL A 386 23.98 22.39 4.60
N LEU A 387 23.41 22.21 5.80
CA LEU A 387 23.66 23.05 6.97
C LEU A 387 24.98 22.69 7.69
N VAL A 388 25.56 21.53 7.37
CA VAL A 388 26.74 20.95 8.02
C VAL A 388 27.76 20.51 6.95
N PRO A 389 28.49 21.46 6.33
CA PRO A 389 29.39 21.18 5.21
C PRO A 389 30.57 20.25 5.56
N GLU A 390 30.84 19.99 6.84
CA GLU A 390 31.85 19.04 7.32
C GLU A 390 31.48 17.57 7.08
N VAL A 391 30.26 17.32 6.61
CA VAL A 391 29.71 16.00 6.36
C VAL A 391 29.24 15.92 4.91
N GLU A 392 29.91 15.06 4.14
CA GLU A 392 29.59 14.86 2.73
C GLU A 392 28.82 13.57 2.52
N VAL A 393 27.83 13.62 1.62
CA VAL A 393 27.09 12.44 1.15
C VAL A 393 27.70 11.95 -0.16
N PRO A 394 28.07 10.66 -0.28
CA PRO A 394 28.58 10.13 -1.53
C PRO A 394 27.58 10.24 -2.68
N LYS A 395 28.05 10.70 -3.86
CA LYS A 395 27.21 10.85 -5.07
C LYS A 395 26.50 9.57 -5.50
N TRP A 396 27.12 8.41 -5.30
CA TRP A 396 26.49 7.12 -5.62
C TRP A 396 25.22 6.87 -4.83
N ALA A 397 25.17 7.33 -3.59
CA ALA A 397 24.02 7.16 -2.73
C ALA A 397 22.94 8.20 -3.00
N ALA A 398 23.33 9.47 -3.16
CA ALA A 398 22.38 10.57 -3.37
C ALA A 398 21.78 10.58 -4.79
N VAL A 399 22.50 10.06 -5.80
CA VAL A 399 22.09 10.18 -7.22
C VAL A 399 21.96 8.81 -7.89
N TYR A 400 23.01 7.99 -7.89
CA TYR A 400 23.03 6.78 -8.73
C TYR A 400 22.05 5.71 -8.25
N ILE A 401 22.06 5.37 -6.95
CA ILE A 401 21.12 4.41 -6.36
C ILE A 401 19.65 4.79 -6.60
N PRO A 402 19.18 5.99 -6.21
CA PRO A 402 17.78 6.36 -6.43
C PRO A 402 17.42 6.39 -7.90
N SER A 403 18.32 6.84 -8.77
CA SER A 403 18.09 6.86 -10.22
C SER A 403 17.88 5.45 -10.76
N ILE A 404 18.74 4.50 -10.40
CA ILE A 404 18.62 3.11 -10.83
C ILE A 404 17.35 2.47 -10.27
N ILE A 405 17.05 2.64 -8.98
CA ILE A 405 15.81 2.11 -8.38
C ILE A 405 14.58 2.67 -9.11
N THR A 406 14.59 3.96 -9.40
CA THR A 406 13.50 4.66 -10.09
C THR A 406 13.33 4.11 -11.52
N ILE A 407 14.41 3.91 -12.26
CA ILE A 407 14.39 3.31 -13.60
C ILE A 407 13.86 1.87 -13.54
N LEU A 408 14.35 1.05 -12.60
CA LEU A 408 13.89 -0.32 -12.41
C LEU A 408 12.39 -0.38 -12.11
N ASN A 409 11.87 0.56 -11.32
CA ASN A 409 10.44 0.66 -11.06
C ASN A 409 9.66 1.06 -12.31
N ALA A 410 10.16 2.05 -13.06
CA ALA A 410 9.48 2.61 -14.22
C ALA A 410 9.44 1.64 -15.43
N VAL A 411 10.40 0.71 -15.55
CA VAL A 411 10.36 -0.38 -16.54
C VAL A 411 9.14 -1.28 -16.35
N GLY A 412 8.63 -1.40 -15.12
CA GLY A 412 7.38 -2.12 -14.83
C GLY A 412 6.13 -1.40 -15.36
N THR A 413 6.21 -0.08 -15.59
CA THR A 413 5.10 0.79 -15.99
C THR A 413 5.46 1.75 -17.13
N PRO A 414 5.83 1.25 -18.33
CA PRO A 414 6.35 2.11 -19.42
C PRO A 414 5.39 3.22 -19.86
N ARG A 415 4.08 2.99 -19.73
CA ARG A 415 3.03 3.96 -20.10
C ARG A 415 3.02 5.22 -19.22
N SER A 416 3.62 5.16 -18.04
CA SER A 416 3.61 6.25 -17.05
C SER A 416 4.98 6.93 -16.90
N LEU A 417 5.93 6.66 -17.81
CA LEU A 417 7.28 7.23 -17.76
C LEU A 417 7.30 8.76 -17.75
N HIS A 418 6.35 9.42 -18.43
CA HIS A 418 6.22 10.88 -18.43
C HIS A 418 5.82 11.46 -17.06
N LEU A 419 5.32 10.63 -16.13
CA LEU A 419 4.94 11.03 -14.78
C LEU A 419 6.07 10.83 -13.75
N LEU A 420 7.23 10.33 -14.17
CA LEU A 420 8.28 9.87 -13.25
C LEU A 420 8.70 10.94 -12.23
N VAL A 421 8.90 12.18 -12.68
CA VAL A 421 9.30 13.28 -11.78
C VAL A 421 8.21 13.56 -10.74
N PHE A 422 6.94 13.68 -11.16
CA PHE A 422 5.82 13.88 -10.24
C PHE A 422 5.67 12.71 -9.26
N TRP A 423 5.86 11.49 -9.75
CA TRP A 423 5.82 10.29 -8.95
C TRP A 423 6.90 10.28 -7.85
N ILE A 424 8.15 10.62 -8.16
CA ILE A 424 9.23 10.72 -7.16
C ILE A 424 8.87 11.74 -6.08
N LEU A 425 8.44 12.93 -6.49
CA LEU A 425 8.07 14.00 -5.56
C LEU A 425 6.92 13.58 -4.65
N PHE A 426 5.90 12.95 -5.23
CA PHE A 426 4.75 12.42 -4.50
C PHE A 426 5.13 11.30 -3.54
N GLU A 427 5.93 10.33 -3.98
CA GLU A 427 6.40 9.23 -3.14
C GLU A 427 7.26 9.72 -1.97
N ASN A 428 8.06 10.78 -2.17
CA ASN A 428 8.80 11.44 -1.10
C ASN A 428 7.87 12.10 -0.07
N VAL A 429 6.79 12.76 -0.49
CA VAL A 429 5.79 13.29 0.47
C VAL A 429 5.07 12.13 1.18
N MET A 430 4.68 11.09 0.45
CA MET A 430 4.02 9.92 1.03
C MET A 430 4.94 9.11 1.95
N SER A 431 6.26 9.18 1.74
CA SER A 431 7.24 8.52 2.62
C SER A 431 7.21 9.07 4.04
N LEU A 432 6.83 10.35 4.26
CA LEU A 432 6.58 10.91 5.59
C LEU A 432 5.50 10.13 6.33
N HIS A 433 4.35 9.93 5.67
CA HIS A 433 3.21 9.21 6.25
C HIS A 433 3.53 7.75 6.50
N ARG A 434 4.19 7.09 5.55
CA ARG A 434 4.59 5.68 5.67
C ARG A 434 5.62 5.49 6.78
N THR A 435 6.64 6.34 6.87
CA THR A 435 7.65 6.30 7.94
C THR A 435 7.02 6.49 9.31
N LYS A 436 6.15 7.48 9.47
CA LYS A 436 5.41 7.71 10.72
C LYS A 436 4.60 6.48 11.11
N ALA A 437 3.85 5.91 10.16
CA ALA A 437 3.03 4.72 10.37
C ALA A 437 3.88 3.48 10.72
N THR A 438 5.03 3.28 10.06
CA THR A 438 5.97 2.20 10.36
C THR A 438 6.51 2.30 11.78
N PHE A 439 6.93 3.49 12.24
CA PHE A 439 7.35 3.68 13.63
C PHE A 439 6.24 3.42 14.64
N ILE A 440 5.02 3.89 14.36
CA ILE A 440 3.84 3.61 15.20
C ILE A 440 3.62 2.09 15.30
N GLY A 441 3.67 1.37 14.18
CA GLY A 441 3.53 -0.07 14.13
C GLY A 441 4.62 -0.83 14.89
N LEU A 442 5.90 -0.44 14.72
CA LEU A 442 7.02 -1.07 15.42
C LEU A 442 6.98 -0.83 16.93
N LEU A 443 6.62 0.38 17.35
CA LEU A 443 6.61 0.77 18.77
C LEU A 443 5.31 0.37 19.49
N GLU A 444 4.30 -0.12 18.77
CA GLU A 444 2.95 -0.33 19.30
C GLU A 444 2.35 0.94 19.94
N ALA A 445 2.61 2.10 19.34
CA ALA A 445 2.09 3.39 19.81
C ALA A 445 0.57 3.52 19.57
N GLY A 446 -0.05 4.63 20.00
CA GLY A 446 -1.50 4.84 19.82
C GLY A 446 -1.94 4.72 18.35
N ARG A 447 -3.15 4.17 18.12
CA ARG A 447 -3.82 3.95 16.81
C ARG A 447 -3.32 2.79 15.93
N VAL A 448 -2.48 1.90 16.46
CA VAL A 448 -1.95 0.75 15.70
C VAL A 448 -3.03 -0.23 15.20
N ASN A 449 -4.12 -0.38 15.96
CA ASN A 449 -5.24 -1.24 15.61
C ASN A 449 -6.46 -0.45 15.09
N GLU A 450 -6.31 0.87 14.87
CA GLU A 450 -7.44 1.70 14.43
C GLU A 450 -7.72 1.43 12.94
N TRP A 451 -8.90 0.89 12.65
CA TRP A 451 -9.38 0.73 11.29
C TRP A 451 -10.33 1.85 10.92
N ILE A 452 -9.81 2.81 10.15
CA ILE A 452 -10.63 3.82 9.49
C ILE A 452 -10.94 3.34 8.07
N VAL A 453 -12.22 3.42 7.72
CA VAL A 453 -12.73 2.97 6.42
C VAL A 453 -12.30 3.94 5.34
N THR A 454 -11.89 3.38 4.21
CA THR A 454 -11.49 4.15 3.04
C THR A 454 -12.73 4.33 2.17
N GLU A 455 -13.34 5.51 2.25
CA GLU A 455 -14.56 5.85 1.49
C GLU A 455 -14.38 5.58 -0.01
N LYS A 456 -15.39 4.97 -0.62
CA LYS A 456 -15.45 4.61 -2.04
C LYS A 456 -16.44 5.52 -2.75
N LEU A 457 -16.15 5.88 -3.99
CA LEU A 457 -16.97 6.86 -4.72
C LEU A 457 -17.87 6.23 -5.79
N GLY A 458 -17.75 4.92 -6.06
CA GLY A 458 -18.57 4.21 -7.03
C GLY A 458 -18.32 4.68 -8.48
N ASP A 459 -17.07 5.01 -8.80
CA ASP A 459 -16.68 5.56 -10.10
C ASP A 459 -16.92 4.59 -11.27
N ALA A 460 -16.95 3.27 -11.00
CA ALA A 460 -17.38 2.27 -11.99
C ALA A 460 -18.81 2.51 -12.51
N LEU A 461 -19.72 3.03 -11.66
CA LEU A 461 -21.08 3.42 -12.07
C LEU A 461 -21.07 4.73 -12.86
N LYS A 462 -20.20 5.67 -12.50
CA LYS A 462 -20.11 6.98 -13.17
C LYS A 462 -19.61 6.88 -14.60
N THR A 463 -18.79 5.88 -14.94
CA THR A 463 -18.31 5.67 -16.33
C THR A 463 -19.46 5.32 -17.29
N LYS A 464 -20.61 4.82 -16.80
CA LYS A 464 -21.82 4.60 -17.61
C LYS A 464 -22.77 5.81 -17.64
N ALA A 465 -22.62 6.77 -16.73
CA ALA A 465 -23.53 7.90 -16.55
C ALA A 465 -22.84 9.25 -16.79
N ALA A 466 -22.03 9.36 -17.85
CA ALA A 466 -21.38 10.61 -18.22
C ALA A 466 -22.37 11.62 -18.82
N ALA A 467 -23.19 12.24 -17.96
CA ALA A 467 -23.91 13.49 -18.22
C ALA A 467 -23.99 14.32 -16.93
N LYS A 468 -23.02 15.23 -16.80
CA LYS A 468 -22.75 16.26 -15.78
C LYS A 468 -23.89 16.68 -14.84
N ALA A 469 -23.58 16.71 -13.54
CA ALA A 469 -23.88 17.85 -12.67
C ALA A 469 -22.58 18.36 -12.04
N HIS A 470 -22.08 19.51 -12.51
CA HIS A 470 -20.97 20.23 -11.86
C HIS A 470 -21.53 21.04 -10.69
N LYS A 471 -21.45 20.52 -9.45
CA LYS A 471 -21.60 21.36 -8.25
C LYS A 471 -20.24 21.89 -7.85
N ARG A 472 -20.10 23.23 -7.77
CA ARG A 472 -18.90 23.91 -7.26
C ARG A 472 -18.64 23.48 -5.82
N PRO A 473 -17.44 23.00 -5.45
CA PRO A 473 -17.13 22.68 -4.06
C PRO A 473 -17.02 23.97 -3.22
N ARG A 474 -17.68 23.98 -2.05
CA ARG A 474 -17.57 25.04 -1.05
C ARG A 474 -16.16 25.01 -0.45
N PHE A 475 -15.42 26.12 -0.55
CA PHE A 475 -14.07 26.28 0.01
C PHE A 475 -14.14 26.33 1.55
N ARG A 476 -13.59 25.33 2.24
CA ARG A 476 -13.21 25.42 3.66
C ARG A 476 -11.70 25.22 3.79
N ILE A 477 -10.98 26.32 3.99
CA ILE A 477 -9.51 26.38 4.00
C ILE A 477 -8.93 25.61 5.21
N GLY A 478 -9.60 25.63 6.37
CA GLY A 478 -9.09 25.03 7.61
C GLY A 478 -9.03 23.51 7.65
N GLU A 479 -9.91 22.80 6.92
CA GLU A 479 -9.95 21.32 6.92
C GLU A 479 -8.89 20.68 6.01
N ARG A 480 -8.15 21.50 5.23
CA ARG A 480 -7.21 21.05 4.19
C ARG A 480 -5.75 21.33 4.47
N ILE A 481 -5.46 21.99 5.59
CA ILE A 481 -4.08 22.32 5.96
C ILE A 481 -3.44 21.13 6.67
N HIS A 482 -2.36 20.62 6.11
CA HIS A 482 -1.59 19.53 6.68
C HIS A 482 -0.25 20.05 7.24
N LEU A 483 -0.24 20.32 8.55
CA LEU A 483 0.86 21.01 9.23
C LEU A 483 2.20 20.28 9.17
N LEU A 484 2.22 18.94 9.14
CA LEU A 484 3.47 18.18 9.07
C LEU A 484 4.14 18.33 7.70
N GLU A 485 3.33 18.32 6.64
CA GLU A 485 3.75 18.52 5.27
C GLU A 485 4.24 19.95 5.06
N LEU A 486 3.50 20.96 5.58
CA LEU A 486 3.94 22.35 5.56
C LEU A 486 5.24 22.58 6.34
N GLY A 487 5.37 21.99 7.55
CA GLY A 487 6.58 22.08 8.35
C GLY A 487 7.79 21.46 7.66
N THR A 488 7.60 20.29 7.02
CA THR A 488 8.65 19.66 6.21
C THR A 488 8.99 20.50 4.97
N GLY A 489 8.00 21.08 4.31
CA GLY A 489 8.19 22.00 3.19
C GLY A 489 8.99 23.25 3.57
N LEU A 490 8.68 23.87 4.72
CA LEU A 490 9.42 25.01 5.26
C LEU A 490 10.88 24.66 5.58
N TYR A 491 11.10 23.50 6.19
CA TYR A 491 12.44 23.00 6.48
C TYR A 491 13.27 22.80 5.20
N LEU A 492 12.69 22.14 4.18
CA LEU A 492 13.36 21.93 2.89
C LEU A 492 13.62 23.23 2.15
N PHE A 493 12.66 24.17 2.18
CA PHE A 493 12.81 25.49 1.59
C PHE A 493 13.94 26.28 2.25
N PHE A 494 14.01 26.26 3.58
CA PHE A 494 15.10 26.88 4.34
C PHE A 494 16.46 26.29 3.96
N CYS A 495 16.57 24.95 3.89
CA CYS A 495 17.80 24.29 3.45
C CYS A 495 18.15 24.68 2.01
N GLY A 496 17.17 24.81 1.11
CA GLY A 496 17.40 25.27 -0.27
C GLY A 496 17.94 26.70 -0.35
N CYS A 497 17.37 27.63 0.43
CA CYS A 497 17.87 29.00 0.54
C CYS A 497 19.31 29.04 1.09
N TYR A 498 19.60 28.21 2.09
CA TYR A 498 20.95 28.10 2.64
C TYR A 498 21.95 27.54 1.61
N ASP A 499 21.56 26.51 0.85
CA ASP A 499 22.41 25.92 -0.19
C ASP A 499 22.71 26.91 -1.32
N ILE A 500 21.78 27.81 -1.69
CA ILE A 500 22.07 28.90 -2.62
C ILE A 500 23.13 29.84 -2.06
N ALA A 501 23.01 30.22 -0.79
CA ALA A 501 23.87 31.24 -0.20
C ALA A 501 25.27 30.72 0.15
N PHE A 502 25.37 29.45 0.59
CA PHE A 502 26.59 28.90 1.20
C PHE A 502 26.96 27.50 0.68
N GLY A 503 26.10 26.87 -0.11
CA GLY A 503 26.25 25.49 -0.55
C GLY A 503 27.28 25.31 -1.65
N LYS A 504 27.87 24.11 -1.70
CA LYS A 504 28.86 23.71 -2.72
C LYS A 504 28.30 22.73 -3.76
N ASN A 505 27.29 21.96 -3.38
CA ASN A 505 26.81 20.81 -4.15
C ASN A 505 25.55 21.06 -4.98
N HIS A 506 25.02 22.30 -4.96
CA HIS A 506 23.87 22.74 -5.76
C HIS A 506 22.61 21.85 -5.58
N TYR A 507 22.40 21.33 -4.37
CA TYR A 507 21.21 20.56 -4.01
C TYR A 507 19.93 21.42 -3.99
N PHE A 508 20.04 22.74 -3.98
CA PHE A 508 18.90 23.67 -3.93
C PHE A 508 17.81 23.37 -4.97
N ILE A 509 18.18 22.93 -6.19
CA ILE A 509 17.20 22.58 -7.24
C ILE A 509 16.27 21.47 -6.75
N TYR A 510 16.86 20.38 -6.24
CA TYR A 510 16.10 19.27 -5.66
C TYR A 510 15.28 19.73 -4.44
N LEU A 511 15.89 20.50 -3.54
CA LEU A 511 15.25 20.96 -2.30
C LEU A 511 14.03 21.86 -2.56
N PHE A 512 14.12 22.80 -3.52
CA PHE A 512 12.99 23.68 -3.85
C PHE A 512 11.86 22.94 -4.55
N ILE A 513 12.17 22.04 -5.49
CA ILE A 513 11.13 21.24 -6.14
C ILE A 513 10.44 20.32 -5.12
N GLN A 514 11.21 19.72 -4.21
CA GLN A 514 10.66 18.89 -3.12
C GLN A 514 9.82 19.72 -2.15
N ALA A 515 10.29 20.90 -1.72
CA ALA A 515 9.55 21.83 -0.87
C ALA A 515 8.23 22.24 -1.51
N MET A 516 8.23 22.56 -2.82
CA MET A 516 7.02 22.87 -3.57
C MET A 516 6.01 21.72 -3.55
N ALA A 517 6.46 20.47 -3.74
CA ALA A 517 5.58 19.30 -3.64
C ALA A 517 4.96 19.16 -2.24
N PHE A 518 5.75 19.35 -1.19
CA PHE A 518 5.26 19.36 0.20
C PHE A 518 4.26 20.50 0.46
N PHE A 519 4.46 21.69 -0.10
CA PHE A 519 3.50 22.79 0.03
C PHE A 519 2.20 22.54 -0.72
N ILE A 520 2.26 22.06 -1.97
CA ILE A 520 1.07 21.73 -2.78
C ILE A 520 0.18 20.73 -2.02
N ILE A 521 0.78 19.67 -1.50
CA ILE A 521 0.06 18.66 -0.72
C ILE A 521 -0.35 19.22 0.65
N GLY A 522 0.51 19.99 1.31
CA GLY A 522 0.27 20.61 2.61
C GLY A 522 -0.90 21.61 2.62
N PHE A 523 -1.19 22.26 1.50
CA PHE A 523 -2.37 23.11 1.32
C PHE A 523 -3.60 22.35 0.78
N GLY A 524 -3.47 21.04 0.54
CA GLY A 524 -4.58 20.16 0.12
C GLY A 524 -4.94 20.27 -1.36
N TYR A 525 -4.00 20.63 -2.24
CA TYR A 525 -4.19 20.68 -3.70
C TYR A 525 -3.92 19.32 -4.38
N VAL A 526 -4.30 18.21 -3.74
CA VAL A 526 -4.08 16.85 -4.25
C VAL A 526 -5.30 15.95 -4.01
N GLY A 527 -5.56 15.03 -4.94
CA GLY A 527 -6.76 14.20 -4.96
C GLY A 527 -8.00 14.95 -5.47
N THR A 528 -9.14 14.28 -5.46
CA THR A 528 -10.43 14.85 -5.86
C THR A 528 -11.12 15.60 -4.73
N PHE A 529 -11.93 16.58 -5.10
CA PHE A 529 -12.73 17.36 -4.17
C PHE A 529 -14.12 16.74 -4.07
N VAL A 530 -14.41 16.09 -2.96
CA VAL A 530 -15.78 15.72 -2.61
C VAL A 530 -16.39 16.91 -1.87
N PRO A 531 -17.45 17.57 -2.40
CA PRO A 531 -18.22 18.51 -1.60
C PRO A 531 -18.85 17.74 -0.43
N ASN A 532 -18.72 18.24 0.80
CA ASN A 532 -19.52 17.69 1.91
C ASN A 532 -21.00 17.79 1.50
N SER A 533 -21.66 16.64 1.42
CA SER A 533 -23.10 16.53 1.11
C SER A 533 -23.91 17.06 2.28
#